data_AF-A0AAU6B8Z1-F1
#
_entry.id   AF-A0AAU6B8Z1-F1
#
_cell.length_a   1.000
_cell.length_b   1.000
_cell.length_c   1.000
_cell.angle_alpha   90.00
_cell.angle_beta   90.00
_cell.angle_gamma   90.00
#
_symmetry.space_group_name_H-M   'P 1'
#
loop_
_entity.id
_entity.type
_entity.pdbx_description
1 polymer ?
#
loop_
_entity_poly.entity_id
_entity_poly.type
_entity_poly.pdbx_seq_one_letter_code
_entity_poly.pdbx_strand_id
1 'polypeptide(L)'
;MTSPEPPASPSKLAFVDTVPAFKDRLRALIQQSGLTAGKIAAASGMPRSTAYSLTDVNRSSLPTSDSLQTILDVCAVDDEQVVEWQDALTRVRAMANLTALTADAKINELAAELKALRKGLGIQAPNLPDHVGARLRQVCGVQDGDSSGTVRDKVSETMRSLITRLPKSQWEVARLVFGIGTPPGQRYTDRLAMLGDSADRNARTMQRRADDVVYLIAEIAYAAPAPFGQPARTGRKTPWHTSALAVRLTFGPTGAEVFETRRIISHVDGLEEIEHAISLTRPLQPSRPLPTLEGLGIDVVAGGEVHSVRMVSSTRVAFRLRPPSSLDTGEQHEFFFRIRVDEFPSPFYCCTPEYPCESFDLNVRFDRGRPPTKVWRIDGEFSMDAEDPLAPRKPLWPDNAAEVHTSFHDLEPARSYGLGWQPADGTAGGLHTH
;
A
#
# COMPACT_ATOMS: atom_id res chain seq x y z
N MET A 1 -27.80 -53.99 12.43
CA MET A 1 -27.99 -52.65 13.01
C MET A 1 -26.72 -52.32 13.77
N THR A 2 -25.79 -51.64 13.12
CA THR A 2 -24.50 -51.22 13.69
C THR A 2 -24.67 -49.76 14.14
N SER A 3 -24.54 -49.52 15.45
CA SER A 3 -24.54 -48.18 16.04
C SER A 3 -23.35 -47.36 15.56
N PRO A 4 -23.48 -46.02 15.39
CA PRO A 4 -22.37 -45.17 15.02
C PRO A 4 -21.48 -44.86 16.24
N GLU A 5 -20.18 -44.86 15.98
CA GLU A 5 -19.07 -44.56 16.90
C GLU A 5 -19.01 -43.05 17.24
N PRO A 6 -18.61 -42.65 18.48
CA PRO A 6 -18.53 -41.25 18.87
C PRO A 6 -17.26 -40.57 18.32
N PRO A 7 -17.31 -39.26 17.99
CA PRO A 7 -16.14 -38.54 17.46
C PRO A 7 -15.08 -38.28 18.53
N ALA A 8 -13.81 -38.39 18.13
CA ALA A 8 -12.61 -38.28 18.96
C ALA A 8 -12.36 -36.86 19.53
N SER A 9 -11.85 -36.80 20.78
CA SER A 9 -11.44 -35.57 21.48
C SER A 9 -10.25 -34.87 20.81
N PRO A 10 -10.22 -33.53 20.76
CA PRO A 10 -9.17 -32.77 20.08
C PRO A 10 -7.85 -32.73 20.86
N SER A 11 -6.74 -32.81 20.12
CA SER A 11 -5.36 -32.90 20.59
C SER A 11 -4.79 -31.61 21.20
N LYS A 12 -4.05 -31.73 22.32
CA LYS A 12 -3.23 -30.69 22.96
C LYS A 12 -2.04 -30.25 22.09
N LEU A 13 -2.19 -29.22 21.25
CA LEU A 13 -1.08 -28.48 20.64
C LEU A 13 -0.82 -27.20 21.43
N ALA A 14 0.43 -26.91 21.82
CA ALA A 14 0.81 -25.73 22.61
C ALA A 14 0.61 -24.39 21.86
N PHE A 15 0.37 -23.28 22.57
CA PHE A 15 0.23 -21.96 21.96
C PHE A 15 1.56 -21.45 21.40
N VAL A 16 1.53 -20.93 20.17
CA VAL A 16 2.63 -20.16 19.56
C VAL A 16 2.31 -18.67 19.71
N ASP A 17 3.23 -17.89 20.28
CA ASP A 17 3.03 -16.48 20.68
C ASP A 17 3.11 -15.49 19.50
N THR A 18 2.44 -15.78 18.38
CA THR A 18 2.32 -14.84 17.24
C THR A 18 0.86 -14.56 16.91
N VAL A 19 0.57 -13.36 16.37
CA VAL A 19 -0.78 -12.96 15.99
C VAL A 19 -1.42 -13.93 14.98
N PRO A 20 -0.73 -14.37 13.91
CA PRO A 20 -1.30 -15.33 12.97
C PRO A 20 -1.57 -16.69 13.62
N ALA A 21 -0.62 -17.23 14.39
CA ALA A 21 -0.76 -18.56 14.98
C ALA A 21 -1.87 -18.64 16.04
N PHE A 22 -2.03 -17.59 16.87
CA PHE A 22 -3.14 -17.50 17.83
C PHE A 22 -4.49 -17.55 17.11
N LYS A 23 -4.61 -16.82 15.98
CA LYS A 23 -5.83 -16.78 15.19
C LYS A 23 -6.10 -18.07 14.44
N ASP A 24 -5.07 -18.71 13.90
CA ASP A 24 -5.20 -20.01 13.22
C ASP A 24 -5.77 -21.05 14.18
N ARG A 25 -5.29 -21.07 15.43
CA ARG A 25 -5.81 -21.97 16.46
C ARG A 25 -7.25 -21.60 16.85
N LEU A 26 -7.58 -20.31 16.96
CA LEU A 26 -8.94 -19.88 17.34
C LEU A 26 -9.95 -20.28 16.26
N ARG A 27 -9.54 -20.20 14.99
CA ARG A 27 -10.32 -20.71 13.86
C ARG A 27 -10.49 -22.23 13.92
N ALA A 28 -9.42 -22.97 14.20
CA ALA A 28 -9.49 -24.43 14.29
C ALA A 28 -10.47 -24.90 15.39
N LEU A 29 -10.45 -24.23 16.55
CA LEU A 29 -11.42 -24.49 17.64
C LEU A 29 -12.86 -24.30 17.14
N ILE A 30 -13.14 -23.17 16.49
CA ILE A 30 -14.48 -22.84 16.01
C ILE A 30 -14.97 -23.83 14.95
N GLN A 31 -14.08 -24.29 14.06
CA GLN A 31 -14.39 -25.32 13.07
C GLN A 31 -14.71 -26.67 13.73
N GLN A 32 -13.95 -27.07 14.76
CA GLN A 32 -14.18 -28.32 15.49
C GLN A 32 -15.52 -28.33 16.22
N SER A 33 -15.95 -27.19 16.77
CA SER A 33 -17.26 -27.06 17.41
C SER A 33 -18.45 -27.09 16.41
N GLY A 34 -18.20 -27.19 15.10
CA GLY A 34 -19.26 -27.20 14.07
C GLY A 34 -20.01 -25.86 13.94
N LEU A 35 -19.42 -24.80 14.51
CA LEU A 35 -19.99 -23.47 14.57
C LEU A 35 -19.43 -22.61 13.44
N THR A 36 -20.32 -21.87 12.79
CA THR A 36 -19.91 -20.81 11.88
C THR A 36 -19.86 -19.49 12.65
N ALA A 37 -19.12 -18.49 12.16
CA ALA A 37 -19.12 -17.15 12.76
C ALA A 37 -20.55 -16.57 12.92
N GLY A 38 -21.47 -16.90 12.00
CA GLY A 38 -22.89 -16.56 12.10
C GLY A 38 -23.62 -17.26 13.25
N LYS A 39 -23.31 -18.54 13.51
CA LYS A 39 -23.84 -19.29 14.66
C LYS A 39 -23.27 -18.79 15.98
N ILE A 40 -21.98 -18.42 16.01
CA ILE A 40 -21.34 -17.80 17.17
C ILE A 40 -22.06 -16.50 17.50
N ALA A 41 -22.22 -15.59 16.52
CA ALA A 41 -22.92 -14.34 16.75
C ALA A 41 -24.36 -14.52 17.27
N ALA A 42 -25.07 -15.55 16.79
CA ALA A 42 -26.43 -15.85 17.25
C ALA A 42 -26.47 -16.41 18.68
N ALA A 43 -25.55 -17.31 19.01
CA ALA A 43 -25.49 -17.94 20.34
C ALA A 43 -24.90 -17.02 21.41
N SER A 44 -24.05 -16.08 21.01
CA SER A 44 -23.26 -15.25 21.92
C SER A 44 -23.80 -13.84 22.11
N GLY A 45 -24.77 -13.43 21.28
CA GLY A 45 -25.30 -12.07 21.25
C GLY A 45 -24.32 -11.02 20.72
N MET A 46 -23.10 -11.41 20.32
CA MET A 46 -22.12 -10.46 19.79
C MET A 46 -22.50 -10.01 18.36
N PRO A 47 -22.14 -8.79 17.95
CA PRO A 47 -22.34 -8.34 16.58
C PRO A 47 -21.69 -9.33 15.60
N ARG A 48 -22.39 -9.69 14.52
CA ARG A 48 -21.84 -10.60 13.49
C ARG A 48 -20.47 -10.12 12.99
N SER A 49 -20.31 -8.82 12.80
CA SER A 49 -19.04 -8.18 12.47
C SER A 49 -17.89 -8.55 13.42
N THR A 50 -18.18 -8.66 14.72
CA THR A 50 -17.23 -9.04 15.77
C THR A 50 -16.88 -10.52 15.65
N ALA A 51 -17.86 -11.42 15.54
CA ALA A 51 -17.63 -12.86 15.36
C ALA A 51 -16.80 -13.19 14.08
N TYR A 52 -17.07 -12.49 12.97
CA TYR A 52 -16.30 -12.62 11.72
C TYR A 52 -14.89 -12.04 11.82
N SER A 53 -14.71 -10.94 12.56
CA SER A 53 -13.38 -10.35 12.77
C SER A 53 -12.47 -11.22 13.64
N LEU A 54 -13.05 -12.03 14.52
CA LEU A 54 -12.33 -12.90 15.46
C LEU A 54 -11.86 -14.21 14.82
N THR A 55 -12.52 -14.62 13.74
CA THR A 55 -12.22 -15.85 12.96
C THR A 55 -11.30 -15.61 11.76
N ASP A 56 -10.92 -14.36 11.49
CA ASP A 56 -10.08 -13.95 10.36
C ASP A 56 -8.59 -13.86 10.76
N VAL A 57 -7.80 -14.81 10.27
CA VAL A 57 -6.35 -14.97 10.53
C VAL A 57 -5.49 -13.92 9.83
N ASN A 58 -6.02 -13.29 8.77
CA ASN A 58 -5.29 -12.30 7.96
C ASN A 58 -5.37 -10.89 8.54
N ARG A 59 -6.12 -10.70 9.63
CA ARG A 59 -6.15 -9.45 10.38
C ARG A 59 -5.11 -9.45 11.49
N SER A 60 -4.46 -8.32 11.70
CA SER A 60 -3.57 -8.11 12.85
C SER A 60 -4.34 -7.89 14.16
N SER A 61 -5.64 -7.59 14.12
CA SER A 61 -6.43 -7.26 15.31
C SER A 61 -6.78 -8.50 16.14
N LEU A 62 -6.28 -8.57 17.36
CA LEU A 62 -6.57 -9.63 18.32
C LEU A 62 -7.94 -9.44 19.00
N PRO A 63 -8.62 -10.52 19.44
CA PRO A 63 -9.84 -10.42 20.25
C PRO A 63 -9.67 -9.53 21.47
N THR A 64 -10.75 -8.91 21.97
CA THR A 64 -10.80 -8.51 23.39
C THR A 64 -10.97 -9.74 24.27
N SER A 65 -10.58 -9.66 25.54
CA SER A 65 -10.75 -10.76 26.49
C SER A 65 -12.22 -11.17 26.59
N ASP A 66 -13.14 -10.21 26.66
CA ASP A 66 -14.58 -10.47 26.72
C ASP A 66 -15.10 -11.18 25.47
N SER A 67 -14.65 -10.74 24.28
CA SER A 67 -15.06 -11.38 23.03
C SER A 67 -14.47 -12.78 22.87
N LEU A 68 -13.27 -13.03 23.40
CA LEU A 68 -12.69 -14.36 23.44
C LEU A 68 -13.47 -15.26 24.39
N GLN A 69 -13.76 -14.81 25.61
CA GLN A 69 -14.56 -15.57 26.59
C GLN A 69 -15.90 -16.01 25.98
N THR A 70 -16.60 -15.05 25.37
CA THR A 70 -17.89 -15.26 24.71
C THR A 70 -17.83 -16.31 23.59
N ILE A 71 -16.71 -16.44 22.88
CA ILE A 71 -16.51 -17.48 21.87
C ILE A 71 -16.28 -18.85 22.51
N LEU A 72 -15.45 -18.90 23.55
CA LEU A 72 -15.09 -20.13 24.23
C LEU A 72 -16.32 -20.76 24.90
N ASP A 73 -17.17 -19.93 25.53
CA ASP A 73 -18.44 -20.35 26.13
C ASP A 73 -19.35 -21.02 25.08
N VAL A 74 -19.49 -20.39 23.91
CA VAL A 74 -20.33 -20.90 22.82
C VAL A 74 -19.76 -22.16 22.18
N CYS A 75 -18.43 -22.29 22.16
CA CYS A 75 -17.74 -23.49 21.69
C CYS A 75 -17.73 -24.62 22.74
N ALA A 76 -18.32 -24.40 23.92
CA ALA A 76 -18.34 -25.31 25.05
C ALA A 76 -16.94 -25.78 25.47
N VAL A 77 -15.98 -24.85 25.47
CA VAL A 77 -14.62 -25.06 25.95
C VAL A 77 -14.63 -25.18 27.47
N ASP A 78 -13.87 -26.11 28.02
CA ASP A 78 -13.77 -26.29 29.48
C ASP A 78 -13.01 -25.13 30.17
N ASP A 79 -13.27 -24.93 31.46
CA ASP A 79 -12.72 -23.81 32.23
C ASP A 79 -11.18 -23.80 32.27
N GLU A 80 -10.52 -24.97 32.21
CA GLU A 80 -9.06 -25.08 32.20
C GLU A 80 -8.48 -24.56 30.87
N GLN A 81 -9.09 -24.95 29.75
CA GLN A 81 -8.73 -24.46 28.42
C GLN A 81 -9.06 -22.97 28.25
N VAL A 82 -10.14 -22.47 28.86
CA VAL A 82 -10.49 -21.04 28.82
C VAL A 82 -9.36 -20.18 29.36
N VAL A 83 -8.76 -20.58 30.50
CA VAL A 83 -7.62 -19.87 31.08
C VAL A 83 -6.41 -19.88 30.14
N GLU A 84 -6.11 -21.02 29.50
CA GLU A 84 -5.00 -21.15 28.54
C GLU A 84 -5.17 -20.18 27.35
N TRP A 85 -6.40 -20.03 26.84
CA TRP A 85 -6.74 -19.10 25.76
C TRP A 85 -6.57 -17.63 26.15
N GLN A 86 -7.01 -17.25 27.34
CA GLN A 86 -6.87 -15.87 27.82
C GLN A 86 -5.41 -15.48 28.06
N ASP A 87 -4.60 -16.39 28.59
CA ASP A 87 -3.18 -16.18 28.80
C ASP A 87 -2.43 -16.02 27.46
N ALA A 88 -2.76 -16.84 26.47
CA ALA A 88 -2.17 -16.74 25.13
C ALA A 88 -2.51 -15.41 24.44
N LEU A 89 -3.76 -14.95 24.54
CA LEU A 89 -4.15 -13.65 24.00
C LEU A 89 -3.32 -12.50 24.60
N THR A 90 -3.08 -12.57 25.92
CA THR A 90 -2.29 -11.56 26.65
C THR A 90 -0.85 -11.52 26.17
N ARG A 91 -0.20 -12.68 26.02
CA ARG A 91 1.19 -12.78 25.52
C ARG A 91 1.34 -12.23 24.10
N VAL A 92 0.42 -12.58 23.19
CA VAL A 92 0.47 -12.17 21.79
C VAL A 92 0.25 -10.66 21.63
N ARG A 93 -0.64 -10.06 22.44
CA ARG A 93 -0.84 -8.60 22.50
C ARG A 93 0.42 -7.87 22.93
N ALA A 94 1.12 -8.37 23.95
CA ALA A 94 2.37 -7.77 24.42
C ALA A 94 3.43 -7.76 23.30
N MET A 95 3.58 -8.86 22.56
CA MET A 95 4.57 -9.00 21.47
C MET A 95 4.30 -8.05 20.29
N ALA A 96 3.03 -7.88 19.90
CA ALA A 96 2.66 -6.96 18.81
C ALA A 96 2.97 -5.49 19.16
N ASN A 97 2.68 -5.08 20.40
CA ASN A 97 3.00 -3.74 20.89
C ASN A 97 4.50 -3.48 20.93
N LEU A 98 5.29 -4.46 21.40
CA LEU A 98 6.76 -4.40 21.36
C LEU A 98 7.27 -4.20 19.92
N THR A 99 6.68 -4.88 18.93
CA THR A 99 7.10 -4.76 17.53
C THR A 99 6.83 -3.36 16.97
N ALA A 100 5.65 -2.78 17.21
CA ALA A 100 5.33 -1.42 16.78
C ALA A 100 6.26 -0.37 17.41
N LEU A 101 6.50 -0.48 18.72
CA LEU A 101 7.45 0.38 19.44
C LEU A 101 8.87 0.28 18.86
N THR A 102 9.29 -0.89 18.38
CA THR A 102 10.60 -1.05 17.73
C THR A 102 10.67 -0.42 16.33
N ALA A 103 9.56 -0.32 15.60
CA ALA A 103 9.53 0.33 14.29
C ALA A 103 9.67 1.86 14.44
N ASP A 104 8.91 2.46 15.36
CA ASP A 104 9.00 3.88 15.67
C ASP A 104 10.39 4.26 16.22
N ALA A 105 10.99 3.40 17.04
CA ALA A 105 12.36 3.58 17.50
C ALA A 105 13.36 3.64 16.34
N LYS A 106 13.24 2.72 15.36
CA LYS A 106 14.10 2.70 14.16
C LYS A 106 13.96 3.96 13.30
N ILE A 107 12.73 4.44 13.11
CA ILE A 107 12.45 5.68 12.35
C ILE A 107 13.10 6.87 13.06
N ASN A 108 12.95 6.99 14.37
CA ASN A 108 13.53 8.07 15.16
C ASN A 108 15.06 8.03 15.17
N GLU A 109 15.66 6.85 15.29
CA GLU A 109 17.11 6.65 15.20
C GLU A 109 17.64 7.07 13.82
N LEU A 110 16.99 6.65 12.72
CA LEU A 110 17.37 7.05 11.37
C LEU A 110 17.20 8.55 11.14
N ALA A 111 16.11 9.15 11.62
CA ALA A 111 15.89 10.59 11.54
C ALA A 111 16.99 11.37 12.28
N ALA A 112 17.49 10.86 13.41
CA ALA A 112 18.61 11.46 14.13
C ALA A 112 19.92 11.39 13.32
N GLU A 113 20.21 10.25 12.70
CA GLU A 113 21.37 10.08 11.81
C GLU A 113 21.28 10.99 10.58
N LEU A 114 20.11 11.12 9.95
CA LEU A 114 19.87 12.03 8.82
C LEU A 114 20.01 13.52 9.24
N LYS A 115 19.60 13.88 10.46
CA LYS A 115 19.84 15.22 11.03
C LYS A 115 21.33 15.50 11.25
N ALA A 116 22.14 14.49 11.52
CA ALA A 116 23.59 14.63 11.56
C ALA A 116 24.15 14.79 10.14
N LEU A 117 23.73 13.94 9.21
CA LEU A 117 24.18 13.93 7.82
C LEU A 117 23.96 15.28 7.10
N ARG A 118 22.83 15.96 7.33
CA ARG A 118 22.53 17.25 6.67
C ARG A 118 23.46 18.39 7.11
N LYS A 119 24.15 18.28 8.25
CA LYS A 119 25.01 19.35 8.78
C LYS A 119 26.23 19.59 7.88
N GLY A 120 26.87 20.76 8.04
CA GLY A 120 28.06 21.09 7.26
C GLY A 120 27.79 21.04 5.77
N LEU A 121 28.58 20.27 5.01
CA LEU A 121 28.47 20.15 3.55
C LEU A 121 27.43 19.09 3.10
N GLY A 122 26.65 18.51 4.02
CA GLY A 122 25.64 17.51 3.66
C GLY A 122 26.28 16.23 3.10
N ILE A 123 25.70 15.67 2.04
CA ILE A 123 26.25 14.46 1.41
C ILE A 123 27.61 14.68 0.71
N GLN A 124 28.04 15.94 0.56
CA GLN A 124 29.32 16.31 -0.03
C GLN A 124 30.45 16.42 1.01
N ALA A 125 30.18 16.17 2.29
CA ALA A 125 31.20 16.27 3.33
C ALA A 125 32.34 15.26 3.09
N PRO A 126 33.64 15.67 3.14
CA PRO A 126 34.75 14.76 2.88
C PRO A 126 34.81 13.60 3.88
N ASN A 127 34.39 13.85 5.13
CA ASN A 127 34.26 12.87 6.20
C ASN A 127 32.87 12.23 6.30
N LEU A 128 32.08 12.21 5.22
CA LEU A 128 30.75 11.59 5.21
C LEU A 128 30.69 10.20 5.86
N PRO A 129 31.63 9.26 5.61
CA PRO A 129 31.59 7.92 6.21
C PRO A 129 31.52 7.92 7.75
N ASP A 130 32.08 8.94 8.40
CA ASP A 130 32.09 9.08 9.86
C ASP A 130 30.71 9.48 10.42
N HIS A 131 29.86 10.07 9.56
CA HIS A 131 28.50 10.52 9.90
C HIS A 131 27.41 9.53 9.47
N VAL A 132 27.78 8.43 8.81
CA VAL A 132 26.84 7.34 8.50
C VAL A 132 26.70 6.47 9.73
N GLY A 133 25.56 6.51 10.41
CA GLY A 133 25.30 5.65 11.57
C GLY A 133 24.81 4.26 11.17
N ALA A 134 24.43 3.44 12.15
CA ALA A 134 24.06 2.05 11.93
C ALA A 134 22.78 1.91 11.11
N ARG A 135 21.80 2.80 11.30
CA ARG A 135 20.53 2.75 10.56
C ARG A 135 20.69 3.19 9.12
N LEU A 136 21.45 4.24 8.88
CA LEU A 136 21.75 4.71 7.54
C LEU A 136 22.63 3.70 6.79
N ARG A 137 23.59 3.05 7.45
CA ARG A 137 24.33 1.92 6.85
C ARG A 137 23.38 0.81 6.40
N GLN A 138 22.43 0.44 7.27
CA GLN A 138 21.44 -0.60 6.97
C GLN A 138 20.56 -0.21 5.76
N VAL A 139 20.02 1.00 5.74
CA VAL A 139 19.13 1.49 4.66
C VAL A 139 19.88 1.64 3.33
N CYS A 140 21.13 2.09 3.37
CA CYS A 140 21.96 2.28 2.17
C CYS A 140 22.74 1.02 1.74
N GLY A 141 22.56 -0.11 2.42
CA GLY A 141 23.28 -1.36 2.10
C GLY A 141 24.81 -1.25 2.22
N VAL A 142 25.30 -0.40 3.12
CA VAL A 142 26.72 -0.22 3.42
C VAL A 142 27.21 -1.41 4.24
N GLN A 143 28.34 -1.99 3.84
CA GLN A 143 29.01 -3.11 4.50
C GLN A 143 30.31 -2.63 5.15
N ASP A 144 30.77 -3.33 6.18
CA ASP A 144 31.97 -2.94 6.94
C ASP A 144 33.27 -2.93 6.10
N GLY A 145 33.28 -3.64 4.96
CA GLY A 145 34.40 -3.66 4.01
C GLY A 145 34.33 -2.61 2.90
N ASP A 146 33.29 -1.77 2.85
CA ASP A 146 33.15 -0.77 1.79
C ASP A 146 34.19 0.35 1.94
N SER A 147 34.83 0.74 0.83
CA SER A 147 35.73 1.90 0.81
C SER A 147 34.97 3.21 1.09
N SER A 148 35.65 4.26 1.55
CA SER A 148 35.04 5.58 1.78
C SER A 148 34.32 6.15 0.53
N GLY A 149 34.84 5.85 -0.67
CA GLY A 149 34.19 6.20 -1.94
C GLY A 149 32.90 5.41 -2.16
N THR A 150 32.94 4.09 -1.97
CA THR A 150 31.78 3.20 -2.07
C THR A 150 30.69 3.57 -1.07
N VAL A 151 31.04 3.91 0.18
CA VAL A 151 30.08 4.38 1.19
C VAL A 151 29.40 5.67 0.73
N ARG A 152 30.17 6.62 0.16
CA ARG A 152 29.63 7.88 -0.34
C ARG A 152 28.68 7.68 -1.50
N ASP A 153 29.06 6.86 -2.47
CA ASP A 153 28.18 6.49 -3.58
C ASP A 153 26.93 5.85 -3.01
N LYS A 154 27.12 4.95 -2.03
CA LYS A 154 26.04 4.23 -1.35
C LYS A 154 24.94 5.13 -0.80
N VAL A 155 25.38 6.01 0.08
CA VAL A 155 24.52 7.01 0.70
C VAL A 155 23.94 7.98 -0.33
N SER A 156 24.74 8.44 -1.31
CA SER A 156 24.28 9.46 -2.26
C SER A 156 23.16 8.96 -3.17
N GLU A 157 23.25 7.75 -3.70
CA GLU A 157 22.21 7.18 -4.55
C GLU A 157 20.93 6.86 -3.76
N THR A 158 21.08 6.23 -2.58
CA THR A 158 19.96 5.94 -1.70
C THR A 158 19.23 7.22 -1.30
N MET A 159 19.97 8.28 -0.92
CA MET A 159 19.38 9.57 -0.58
C MET A 159 18.70 10.22 -1.78
N ARG A 160 19.28 10.14 -2.99
CA ARG A 160 18.61 10.63 -4.20
C ARG A 160 17.30 9.88 -4.44
N SER A 161 17.30 8.55 -4.34
CA SER A 161 16.11 7.70 -4.49
C SER A 161 15.02 8.08 -3.46
N LEU A 162 15.37 8.14 -2.17
CA LEU A 162 14.42 8.50 -1.12
C LEU A 162 13.88 9.92 -1.30
N ILE A 163 14.73 10.87 -1.70
CA ILE A 163 14.32 12.27 -1.96
C ILE A 163 13.39 12.36 -3.17
N THR A 164 13.58 11.56 -4.21
CA THR A 164 12.65 11.53 -5.36
C THR A 164 11.26 11.00 -5.02
N ARG A 165 11.11 10.28 -3.89
CA ARG A 165 9.81 9.83 -3.38
C ARG A 165 9.10 10.88 -2.53
N LEU A 166 9.72 12.03 -2.26
CA LEU A 166 9.07 13.15 -1.57
C LEU A 166 8.18 13.96 -2.52
N PRO A 167 7.12 14.60 -2.01
CA PRO A 167 6.34 15.58 -2.76
C PRO A 167 7.22 16.67 -3.38
N LYS A 168 6.86 17.16 -4.57
CA LYS A 168 7.67 18.16 -5.31
C LYS A 168 7.93 19.45 -4.51
N SER A 169 6.97 19.84 -3.68
CA SER A 169 7.08 20.98 -2.75
C SER A 169 8.16 20.80 -1.67
N GLN A 170 8.49 19.56 -1.34
CA GLN A 170 9.49 19.17 -0.35
C GLN A 170 10.81 18.73 -0.99
N TRP A 171 10.80 18.39 -2.28
CA TRP A 171 11.98 17.97 -3.04
C TRP A 171 13.08 19.03 -3.07
N GLU A 172 12.75 20.29 -3.39
CA GLU A 172 13.72 21.39 -3.37
C GLU A 172 14.28 21.64 -1.96
N VAL A 173 13.41 21.54 -0.94
CA VAL A 173 13.84 21.64 0.46
C VAL A 173 14.80 20.50 0.81
N ALA A 174 14.49 19.26 0.45
CA ALA A 174 15.33 18.10 0.70
C ALA A 174 16.68 18.20 -0.02
N ARG A 175 16.68 18.58 -1.30
CA ARG A 175 17.90 18.79 -2.08
C ARG A 175 18.82 19.81 -1.43
N LEU A 176 18.28 20.96 -1.05
CA LEU A 176 19.04 22.03 -0.40
C LEU A 176 19.50 21.62 1.01
N VAL A 177 18.65 20.95 1.79
CA VAL A 177 18.99 20.45 3.13
C VAL A 177 20.19 19.51 3.08
N PHE A 178 20.20 18.55 2.15
CA PHE A 178 21.27 17.55 2.03
C PHE A 178 22.43 17.95 1.11
N GLY A 179 22.40 19.13 0.47
CA GLY A 179 23.50 19.62 -0.37
C GLY A 179 23.57 18.96 -1.75
N ILE A 180 22.43 18.59 -2.33
CA ILE A 180 22.32 17.95 -3.65
C ILE A 180 22.13 19.02 -4.73
N GLY A 181 23.15 19.21 -5.56
CA GLY A 181 23.12 20.20 -6.64
C GLY A 181 23.26 21.64 -6.16
N THR A 182 23.82 21.85 -4.96
CA THR A 182 24.22 23.17 -4.47
C THR A 182 25.64 23.52 -4.90
N PRO A 183 25.98 24.81 -5.02
CA PRO A 183 27.35 25.24 -5.26
C PRO A 183 28.34 24.63 -4.23
N PRO A 184 29.60 24.35 -4.65
CA PRO A 184 30.61 23.78 -3.76
C PRO A 184 30.83 24.64 -2.52
N GLY A 185 31.07 24.00 -1.37
CA GLY A 185 31.46 24.68 -0.14
C GLY A 185 30.33 25.32 0.67
N GLN A 186 29.07 25.29 0.20
CA GLN A 186 27.94 25.82 0.97
C GLN A 186 27.61 24.96 2.19
N ARG A 187 27.57 25.58 3.36
CA ARG A 187 27.21 24.89 4.61
C ARG A 187 25.70 24.88 4.82
N TYR A 188 25.22 24.01 5.70
CA TYR A 188 23.79 23.85 6.01
C TYR A 188 23.06 25.17 6.29
N THR A 189 23.68 26.08 7.05
CA THR A 189 23.12 27.41 7.36
C THR A 189 22.95 28.26 6.11
N ASP A 190 23.91 28.20 5.19
CA ASP A 190 23.90 28.97 3.94
C ASP A 190 22.83 28.42 2.99
N ARG A 191 22.72 27.08 2.93
CA ARG A 191 21.66 26.41 2.14
C ARG A 191 20.26 26.67 2.70
N LEU A 192 20.12 26.81 4.02
CA LEU A 192 18.87 27.23 4.67
C LEU A 192 18.51 28.69 4.40
N ALA A 193 19.51 29.58 4.28
CA ALA A 193 19.27 30.99 3.94
C ALA A 193 18.74 31.13 2.50
N MET A 194 19.32 30.39 1.54
CA MET A 194 18.81 30.34 0.15
C MET A 194 17.36 29.87 0.05
N LEU A 195 16.96 28.97 0.96
CA LEU A 195 15.60 28.49 1.13
C LEU A 195 14.64 29.58 1.67
N GLY A 196 15.14 30.50 2.49
CA GLY A 196 14.38 31.64 3.04
C GLY A 196 14.20 32.78 2.04
N ASP A 197 15.24 33.10 1.27
CA ASP A 197 15.26 34.20 0.29
C ASP A 197 14.29 33.95 -0.90
N SER A 198 14.08 32.68 -1.26
CA SER A 198 13.12 32.30 -2.30
C SER A 198 11.66 32.27 -1.83
N ALA A 199 11.41 32.39 -0.51
CA ALA A 199 10.10 32.16 0.09
C ALA A 199 9.59 33.29 1.00
N ASP A 200 10.35 34.38 1.18
CA ASP A 200 10.09 35.52 2.08
C ASP A 200 9.69 35.07 3.51
N ARG A 201 10.49 34.15 4.10
CA ARG A 201 10.17 33.49 5.38
C ARG A 201 11.37 33.44 6.33
N ASN A 202 11.10 33.57 7.63
CA ASN A 202 12.09 33.52 8.71
C ASN A 202 12.78 32.14 8.82
N ALA A 203 14.09 32.14 9.13
CA ALA A 203 14.95 30.99 9.36
C ALA A 203 14.33 29.87 10.25
N ARG A 204 13.56 30.23 11.28
CA ARG A 204 12.87 29.24 12.15
C ARG A 204 11.87 28.37 11.38
N THR A 205 11.15 28.96 10.42
CA THR A 205 10.18 28.24 9.58
C THR A 205 10.89 27.29 8.61
N MET A 206 12.05 27.70 8.07
CA MET A 206 12.85 26.86 7.19
C MET A 206 13.53 25.71 7.94
N GLN A 207 13.98 25.94 9.18
CA GLN A 207 14.49 24.88 10.06
C GLN A 207 13.44 23.80 10.34
N ARG A 208 12.19 24.21 10.64
CA ARG A 208 11.08 23.26 10.85
C ARG A 208 10.81 22.43 9.59
N ARG A 209 10.68 23.08 8.43
CA ARG A 209 10.49 22.37 7.15
C ARG A 209 11.63 21.39 6.84
N ALA A 210 12.86 21.75 7.19
CA ALA A 210 14.01 20.86 7.05
C ALA A 210 13.96 19.66 8.01
N ASP A 211 13.39 19.81 9.20
CA ASP A 211 13.16 18.71 10.14
C ASP A 211 12.03 17.79 9.67
N ASP A 212 10.94 18.36 9.15
CA ASP A 212 9.80 17.60 8.62
C ASP A 212 10.23 16.69 7.46
N VAL A 213 11.02 17.23 6.52
CA VAL A 213 11.57 16.46 5.38
C VAL A 213 12.48 15.32 5.82
N VAL A 214 13.27 15.51 6.89
CA VAL A 214 14.14 14.44 7.41
C VAL A 214 13.33 13.28 7.98
N TYR A 215 12.26 13.60 8.71
CA TYR A 215 11.38 12.58 9.28
C TYR A 215 10.67 11.78 8.19
N LEU A 216 10.15 12.46 7.16
CA LEU A 216 9.49 11.82 6.02
C LEU A 216 10.44 10.89 5.24
N ILE A 217 11.70 11.27 5.05
CA ILE A 217 12.70 10.37 4.43
C ILE A 217 12.93 9.11 5.29
N ALA A 218 12.94 9.24 6.62
CA ALA A 218 13.13 8.10 7.52
C ALA A 218 11.93 7.14 7.50
N GLU A 219 10.71 7.66 7.42
CA GLU A 219 9.50 6.84 7.24
C GLU A 219 9.49 6.10 5.89
N ILE A 220 9.80 6.81 4.80
CA ILE A 220 9.88 6.27 3.44
C ILE A 220 10.90 5.12 3.34
N ALA A 221 11.97 5.16 4.13
CA ALA A 221 12.99 4.12 4.20
C ALA A 221 12.53 2.83 4.90
N TYR A 222 11.57 2.90 5.83
CA TYR A 222 11.08 1.75 6.61
C TYR A 222 9.66 1.29 6.25
N ALA A 223 8.93 2.05 5.44
CA ALA A 223 7.71 1.60 4.78
C ALA A 223 8.08 0.55 3.70
N ALA A 224 8.07 -0.74 4.06
CA ALA A 224 8.61 -1.83 3.22
C ALA A 224 7.68 -2.30 2.08
N PRO A 225 8.21 -2.89 0.98
CA PRO A 225 9.62 -2.90 0.55
C PRO A 225 9.89 -1.88 -0.57
N ALA A 226 11.12 -1.35 -0.57
CA ALA A 226 11.60 -0.29 -1.44
C ALA A 226 11.69 -0.67 -2.93
N PRO A 227 11.32 0.24 -3.85
CA PRO A 227 11.84 0.28 -5.20
C PRO A 227 13.08 1.20 -5.30
N PHE A 228 14.09 0.65 -5.98
CA PHE A 228 15.21 1.26 -6.72
C PHE A 228 16.29 2.10 -6.05
N GLY A 229 17.53 1.63 -6.31
CA GLY A 229 18.73 2.43 -6.44
C GLY A 229 19.84 2.06 -5.48
N GLN A 230 20.41 0.84 -5.60
CA GLN A 230 21.87 0.57 -5.49
C GLN A 230 22.32 -0.86 -5.86
N PRO A 231 23.62 -1.07 -6.17
CA PRO A 231 24.03 -2.11 -7.11
C PRO A 231 23.93 -3.49 -6.46
N ALA A 232 23.30 -4.41 -7.20
CA ALA A 232 23.34 -5.86 -7.10
C ALA A 232 23.66 -6.45 -5.71
N ARG A 233 22.63 -6.64 -4.88
CA ARG A 233 22.49 -7.88 -4.10
C ARG A 233 21.13 -8.51 -4.40
N THR A 234 21.19 -9.56 -5.21
CA THR A 234 20.21 -10.63 -5.44
C THR A 234 18.98 -10.61 -4.50
N GLY A 235 17.91 -9.95 -4.95
CA GLY A 235 16.58 -9.99 -4.34
C GLY A 235 15.56 -9.70 -5.43
N ARG A 236 14.68 -10.67 -5.72
CA ARG A 236 13.82 -10.82 -6.92
C ARG A 236 13.34 -9.50 -7.58
N LYS A 237 13.71 -9.34 -8.86
CA LYS A 237 12.94 -8.52 -9.83
C LYS A 237 11.49 -9.04 -9.88
N THR A 238 10.50 -8.15 -9.94
CA THR A 238 9.13 -8.54 -10.28
C THR A 238 9.21 -9.27 -11.63
N PRO A 239 8.68 -10.49 -11.78
CA PRO A 239 9.00 -11.32 -12.94
C PRO A 239 8.29 -10.88 -14.23
N TRP A 240 7.56 -9.77 -14.20
CA TRP A 240 6.84 -9.20 -15.33
C TRP A 240 6.50 -7.73 -15.06
N HIS A 241 6.06 -7.01 -16.08
CA HIS A 241 5.45 -5.68 -15.95
C HIS A 241 4.33 -5.44 -16.98
N THR A 242 3.58 -4.35 -16.82
CA THR A 242 2.59 -3.89 -17.80
C THR A 242 3.23 -2.93 -18.79
N SER A 243 3.13 -3.22 -20.09
CA SER A 243 3.61 -2.35 -21.16
C SER A 243 2.51 -1.48 -21.78
N ALA A 244 1.25 -1.92 -21.74
CA ALA A 244 0.11 -1.13 -22.19
C ALA A 244 -1.14 -1.41 -21.37
N LEU A 245 -1.96 -0.37 -21.17
CA LEU A 245 -3.21 -0.45 -20.43
C LEU A 245 -4.31 0.30 -21.20
N ALA A 246 -5.47 -0.32 -21.38
CA ALA A 246 -6.68 0.36 -21.85
C ALA A 246 -7.81 0.12 -20.86
N VAL A 247 -8.49 1.19 -20.45
CA VAL A 247 -9.55 1.14 -19.44
C VAL A 247 -10.81 1.82 -19.95
N ARG A 248 -11.94 1.13 -19.79
CA ARG A 248 -13.27 1.69 -19.93
C ARG A 248 -14.01 1.62 -18.61
N LEU A 249 -14.28 2.79 -18.02
CA LEU A 249 -15.05 2.96 -16.79
C LEU A 249 -16.44 3.48 -17.14
N THR A 250 -17.48 2.80 -16.68
CA THR A 250 -18.88 3.22 -16.85
C THR A 250 -19.54 3.37 -15.49
N PHE A 251 -20.07 4.55 -15.22
CA PHE A 251 -20.94 4.78 -14.06
C PHE A 251 -22.38 4.37 -14.37
N GLY A 252 -22.98 3.63 -13.44
CA GLY A 252 -24.41 3.37 -13.39
C GLY A 252 -25.08 4.15 -12.26
N PRO A 253 -26.36 3.86 -11.97
CA PRO A 253 -27.14 4.61 -10.96
C PRO A 253 -26.60 4.51 -9.52
N THR A 254 -25.93 3.41 -9.16
CA THR A 254 -25.42 3.17 -7.80
C THR A 254 -23.95 2.77 -7.73
N GLY A 255 -23.39 2.22 -8.82
CA GLY A 255 -22.03 1.68 -8.86
C GLY A 255 -21.34 1.93 -10.19
N ALA A 256 -20.25 1.22 -10.45
CA ALA A 256 -19.49 1.33 -11.70
C ALA A 256 -18.99 -0.03 -12.22
N GLU A 257 -18.84 -0.12 -13.53
CA GLU A 257 -18.17 -1.23 -14.20
C GLU A 257 -16.85 -0.73 -14.81
N VAL A 258 -15.78 -1.46 -14.56
CA VAL A 258 -14.45 -1.22 -15.13
C VAL A 258 -14.11 -2.38 -16.05
N PHE A 259 -13.71 -2.08 -17.28
CA PHE A 259 -13.15 -3.03 -18.22
C PHE A 259 -11.69 -2.68 -18.44
N GLU A 260 -10.77 -3.58 -18.13
CA GLU A 260 -9.33 -3.38 -18.32
C GLU A 260 -8.79 -4.37 -19.35
N THR A 261 -8.10 -3.85 -20.36
CA THR A 261 -7.20 -4.62 -21.23
C THR A 261 -5.77 -4.29 -20.85
N ARG A 262 -4.99 -5.29 -20.47
CA ARG A 262 -3.61 -5.14 -19.98
C ARG A 262 -2.67 -6.02 -20.78
N ARG A 263 -1.69 -5.40 -21.44
CA ARG A 263 -0.58 -6.10 -22.07
C ARG A 263 0.61 -6.15 -21.11
N ILE A 264 1.09 -7.35 -20.83
CA ILE A 264 2.24 -7.61 -19.96
C ILE A 264 3.46 -8.08 -20.74
N ILE A 265 4.65 -7.92 -20.17
CA ILE A 265 5.91 -8.49 -20.66
C ILE A 265 6.53 -9.32 -19.53
N SER A 266 6.94 -10.55 -19.82
CA SER A 266 7.68 -11.40 -18.88
C SER A 266 9.17 -11.01 -18.80
N HIS A 267 9.76 -11.16 -17.63
CA HIS A 267 11.19 -10.98 -17.36
C HIS A 267 11.91 -12.29 -17.03
N VAL A 268 11.18 -13.41 -17.03
CA VAL A 268 11.68 -14.74 -16.66
C VAL A 268 11.12 -15.77 -17.63
N ASP A 269 11.81 -16.89 -17.74
CA ASP A 269 11.32 -18.05 -18.49
C ASP A 269 10.27 -18.81 -17.69
N GLY A 270 9.28 -19.38 -18.38
CA GLY A 270 8.23 -20.20 -17.74
C GLY A 270 7.33 -19.44 -16.75
N LEU A 271 6.99 -18.17 -17.01
CA LEU A 271 6.06 -17.42 -16.16
C LEU A 271 4.62 -17.96 -16.30
N GLU A 272 4.15 -18.66 -15.28
CA GLU A 272 2.82 -19.29 -15.27
C GLU A 272 1.72 -18.43 -14.64
N GLU A 273 2.04 -17.52 -13.72
CA GLU A 273 1.05 -16.70 -13.02
C GLU A 273 1.58 -15.30 -12.75
N ILE A 274 0.68 -14.31 -12.83
CA ILE A 274 0.94 -12.93 -12.41
C ILE A 274 0.00 -12.51 -11.29
N GLU A 275 0.47 -11.67 -10.37
CA GLU A 275 -0.36 -11.07 -9.33
C GLU A 275 -0.70 -9.62 -9.69
N HIS A 276 -1.93 -9.36 -10.10
CA HIS A 276 -2.42 -8.01 -10.31
C HIS A 276 -3.08 -7.47 -9.05
N ALA A 277 -3.07 -6.15 -8.85
CA ALA A 277 -3.72 -5.54 -7.71
C ALA A 277 -4.33 -4.19 -8.05
N ILE A 278 -5.55 -3.97 -7.58
CA ILE A 278 -6.32 -2.74 -7.73
C ILE A 278 -6.52 -2.08 -6.37
N SER A 279 -6.49 -0.75 -6.36
CA SER A 279 -6.87 0.02 -5.18
C SER A 279 -8.38 0.26 -5.21
N LEU A 280 -9.07 -0.15 -4.16
CA LEU A 280 -10.47 0.14 -3.92
C LEU A 280 -10.62 1.50 -3.25
N THR A 281 -11.67 2.19 -3.67
CA THR A 281 -12.03 3.57 -3.32
C THR A 281 -12.60 3.73 -1.91
N ARG A 282 -12.84 2.62 -1.19
CA ARG A 282 -13.22 2.61 0.23
C ARG A 282 -12.44 1.51 0.95
N PRO A 283 -12.00 1.73 2.20
CA PRO A 283 -11.54 0.62 3.04
C PRO A 283 -12.68 -0.39 3.14
N LEU A 284 -12.44 -1.64 2.73
CA LEU A 284 -13.41 -2.70 2.96
C LEU A 284 -13.61 -2.81 4.47
N GLN A 285 -14.87 -2.60 4.91
CA GLN A 285 -15.17 -2.68 6.33
C GLN A 285 -14.78 -4.08 6.83
N PRO A 286 -14.08 -4.18 7.97
CA PRO A 286 -13.68 -5.46 8.53
C PRO A 286 -14.90 -6.39 8.78
N SER A 287 -16.12 -5.90 8.83
CA SER A 287 -17.31 -6.72 9.04
C SER A 287 -17.77 -7.54 7.83
N ARG A 288 -17.32 -7.22 6.60
CA ARG A 288 -17.78 -7.90 5.38
C ARG A 288 -16.82 -9.04 5.01
N PRO A 289 -17.31 -10.25 4.64
CA PRO A 289 -16.45 -11.28 4.06
C PRO A 289 -15.65 -10.69 2.91
N LEU A 290 -14.40 -11.16 2.74
CA LEU A 290 -13.59 -10.79 1.58
C LEU A 290 -14.45 -10.99 0.34
N PRO A 291 -14.65 -9.95 -0.48
CA PRO A 291 -15.47 -10.11 -1.65
C PRO A 291 -14.77 -11.14 -2.54
N THR A 292 -15.51 -12.20 -2.88
CA THR A 292 -15.03 -13.23 -3.80
C THR A 292 -14.73 -12.59 -5.15
N LEU A 293 -14.11 -13.32 -6.09
CA LEU A 293 -14.02 -12.83 -7.48
C LEU A 293 -15.40 -12.39 -7.97
N GLU A 294 -16.43 -13.23 -7.76
CA GLU A 294 -17.83 -12.88 -8.03
C GLU A 294 -18.33 -11.67 -7.22
N GLY A 295 -17.97 -11.57 -5.93
CA GLY A 295 -18.38 -10.47 -5.06
C GLY A 295 -17.69 -9.13 -5.35
N LEU A 296 -16.56 -9.14 -6.07
CA LEU A 296 -15.91 -7.96 -6.67
C LEU A 296 -16.29 -7.80 -8.15
N GLY A 297 -17.15 -8.68 -8.67
CA GLY A 297 -17.46 -8.78 -10.10
C GLY A 297 -16.22 -8.86 -11.00
N ILE A 298 -15.13 -9.46 -10.50
CA ILE A 298 -13.89 -9.69 -11.24
C ILE A 298 -14.07 -10.93 -12.10
N ASP A 299 -14.30 -10.70 -13.39
CA ASP A 299 -14.47 -11.73 -14.41
C ASP A 299 -13.35 -11.56 -15.45
N VAL A 300 -12.49 -12.57 -15.65
CA VAL A 300 -11.64 -12.57 -16.86
C VAL A 300 -12.51 -12.92 -18.05
N VAL A 301 -12.54 -12.02 -19.01
CA VAL A 301 -13.37 -12.13 -20.21
C VAL A 301 -12.57 -12.76 -21.35
N ALA A 302 -11.27 -12.46 -21.46
CA ALA A 302 -10.37 -13.07 -22.43
C ALA A 302 -8.91 -13.05 -21.95
N GLY A 303 -8.08 -13.90 -22.57
CA GLY A 303 -6.64 -13.92 -22.33
C GLY A 303 -6.20 -14.77 -21.14
N GLY A 304 -7.05 -15.59 -20.53
CA GLY A 304 -6.61 -16.52 -19.49
C GLY A 304 -7.65 -16.73 -18.41
N GLU A 305 -7.18 -17.08 -17.23
CA GLU A 305 -8.02 -17.37 -16.07
C GLU A 305 -7.68 -16.43 -14.91
N VAL A 306 -8.68 -16.07 -14.11
CA VAL A 306 -8.47 -15.39 -12.82
C VAL A 306 -8.63 -16.39 -11.68
N HIS A 307 -7.63 -16.41 -10.81
CA HIS A 307 -7.58 -17.29 -9.65
C HIS A 307 -7.31 -16.49 -8.41
N SER A 308 -8.01 -16.82 -7.32
CA SER A 308 -7.77 -16.29 -5.97
C SER A 308 -7.88 -14.76 -5.82
N VAL A 309 -8.42 -14.31 -4.69
CA VAL A 309 -8.41 -12.90 -4.29
C VAL A 309 -7.79 -12.82 -2.92
N ARG A 310 -6.84 -11.91 -2.73
CA ARG A 310 -6.28 -11.59 -1.41
C ARG A 310 -6.24 -10.09 -1.21
N MET A 311 -6.50 -9.65 0.01
CA MET A 311 -6.25 -8.26 0.39
C MET A 311 -4.75 -8.04 0.55
N VAL A 312 -4.25 -6.98 -0.07
CA VAL A 312 -2.88 -6.50 0.10
C VAL A 312 -2.84 -5.34 1.10
N SER A 313 -3.93 -4.56 1.18
CA SER A 313 -4.15 -3.55 2.22
C SER A 313 -5.66 -3.36 2.42
N SER A 314 -6.07 -2.53 3.38
CA SER A 314 -7.49 -2.20 3.62
C SER A 314 -8.20 -1.63 2.38
N THR A 315 -7.45 -1.06 1.45
CA THR A 315 -7.90 -0.42 0.22
C THR A 315 -7.29 -1.06 -1.02
N ARG A 316 -6.65 -2.23 -0.94
CA ARG A 316 -6.03 -2.88 -2.12
C ARG A 316 -6.34 -4.35 -2.17
N VAL A 317 -6.93 -4.77 -3.28
CA VAL A 317 -7.21 -6.17 -3.58
C VAL A 317 -6.22 -6.64 -4.64
N ALA A 318 -5.56 -7.76 -4.39
CA ALA A 318 -4.83 -8.51 -5.40
C ALA A 318 -5.60 -9.76 -5.85
N PHE A 319 -5.41 -10.12 -7.11
CA PHE A 319 -5.88 -11.37 -7.70
C PHE A 319 -4.84 -11.90 -8.68
N ARG A 320 -4.85 -13.20 -8.94
CA ARG A 320 -3.90 -13.80 -9.87
C ARG A 320 -4.51 -14.00 -11.24
N LEU A 321 -3.71 -13.77 -12.27
CA LEU A 321 -4.05 -14.04 -13.65
C LEU A 321 -3.09 -15.10 -14.19
N ARG A 322 -3.63 -16.10 -14.87
CA ARG A 322 -2.87 -17.17 -15.53
C ARG A 322 -3.09 -17.09 -17.04
N PRO A 323 -2.04 -16.87 -17.85
CA PRO A 323 -2.15 -16.94 -19.30
C PRO A 323 -2.42 -18.39 -19.78
N PRO A 324 -2.91 -18.61 -21.01
CA PRO A 324 -3.20 -19.95 -21.54
C PRO A 324 -1.96 -20.84 -21.68
N SER A 325 -0.77 -20.25 -21.70
CA SER A 325 0.52 -20.93 -21.77
C SER A 325 1.54 -20.12 -20.99
N SER A 326 2.55 -20.78 -20.41
CA SER A 326 3.65 -20.10 -19.71
C SER A 326 4.37 -19.14 -20.66
N LEU A 327 4.79 -17.98 -20.14
CA LEU A 327 5.49 -16.97 -20.93
C LEU A 327 6.99 -17.01 -20.66
N ASP A 328 7.78 -16.98 -21.74
CA ASP A 328 9.23 -16.87 -21.64
C ASP A 328 9.71 -15.41 -21.58
N THR A 329 10.98 -15.21 -21.26
CA THR A 329 11.55 -13.86 -21.09
C THR A 329 11.31 -13.00 -22.34
N GLY A 330 10.69 -11.84 -22.18
CA GLY A 330 10.38 -10.89 -23.24
C GLY A 330 9.07 -11.16 -23.98
N GLU A 331 8.43 -12.30 -23.77
CA GLU A 331 7.12 -12.58 -24.36
C GLU A 331 6.04 -11.66 -23.81
N GLN A 332 5.08 -11.35 -24.68
CA GLN A 332 3.97 -10.47 -24.39
C GLN A 332 2.67 -11.27 -24.32
N HIS A 333 1.81 -10.86 -23.40
CA HIS A 333 0.48 -11.45 -23.27
C HIS A 333 -0.55 -10.41 -22.85
N GLU A 334 -1.76 -10.54 -23.38
CA GLU A 334 -2.86 -9.63 -23.11
C GLU A 334 -3.95 -10.31 -22.28
N PHE A 335 -4.34 -9.64 -21.20
CA PHE A 335 -5.52 -10.00 -20.41
C PHE A 335 -6.62 -8.98 -20.64
N PHE A 336 -7.86 -9.46 -20.71
CA PHE A 336 -9.05 -8.61 -20.68
C PHE A 336 -9.97 -9.08 -19.55
N PHE A 337 -10.23 -8.20 -18.58
CA PHE A 337 -11.09 -8.51 -17.45
C PHE A 337 -12.02 -7.36 -17.11
N ARG A 338 -13.15 -7.72 -16.49
CA ARG A 338 -14.15 -6.80 -15.97
C ARG A 338 -14.08 -6.80 -14.45
N ILE A 339 -14.33 -5.65 -13.83
CA ILE A 339 -14.53 -5.47 -12.39
C ILE A 339 -15.86 -4.74 -12.20
N ARG A 340 -16.69 -5.18 -11.26
CA ARG A 340 -17.91 -4.45 -10.88
C ARG A 340 -17.81 -3.97 -9.45
N VAL A 341 -18.07 -2.69 -9.23
CA VAL A 341 -18.08 -2.11 -7.89
C VAL A 341 -19.46 -1.54 -7.58
N ASP A 342 -20.02 -2.00 -6.46
CA ASP A 342 -21.35 -1.59 -6.00
C ASP A 342 -21.41 -0.09 -5.67
N GLU A 343 -20.28 0.50 -5.23
CA GLU A 343 -20.12 1.91 -4.91
C GLU A 343 -18.75 2.39 -5.43
N PHE A 344 -18.69 3.56 -6.07
CA PHE A 344 -17.45 4.21 -6.53
C PHE A 344 -17.31 5.60 -5.88
N PRO A 345 -16.90 5.68 -4.60
CA PRO A 345 -16.81 6.95 -3.88
C PRO A 345 -15.62 7.83 -4.27
N SER A 346 -14.54 7.29 -4.86
CA SER A 346 -13.39 8.12 -5.19
C SER A 346 -13.69 9.01 -6.39
N PRO A 347 -13.40 10.32 -6.31
CA PRO A 347 -13.62 11.26 -7.41
C PRO A 347 -12.53 11.18 -8.50
N PHE A 348 -11.88 10.02 -8.67
CA PHE A 348 -10.82 9.82 -9.66
C PHE A 348 -10.59 8.34 -9.99
N TYR A 349 -9.99 8.08 -11.14
CA TYR A 349 -9.44 6.80 -11.55
C TYR A 349 -8.05 7.02 -12.13
N CYS A 350 -7.04 6.29 -11.66
CA CYS A 350 -5.65 6.46 -12.09
C CYS A 350 -4.90 5.13 -12.22
N CYS A 351 -4.00 5.08 -13.21
CA CYS A 351 -2.92 4.11 -13.29
C CYS A 351 -1.67 4.70 -12.64
N THR A 352 -1.01 3.95 -11.76
CA THR A 352 0.33 4.29 -11.22
C THR A 352 1.26 3.11 -11.44
N PRO A 353 2.05 3.09 -12.52
CA PRO A 353 2.78 1.89 -12.90
C PRO A 353 4.05 1.72 -12.07
N GLU A 354 4.45 0.47 -11.80
CA GLU A 354 5.70 0.13 -11.09
C GLU A 354 6.92 0.17 -12.03
N TYR A 355 6.68 -0.04 -13.32
CA TYR A 355 7.66 -0.02 -14.42
C TYR A 355 7.21 0.98 -15.48
N PRO A 356 8.08 1.40 -16.40
CA PRO A 356 7.65 2.21 -17.55
C PRO A 356 6.50 1.51 -18.28
N CYS A 357 5.44 2.27 -18.58
CA CYS A 357 4.30 1.77 -19.35
C CYS A 357 4.20 2.60 -20.63
N GLU A 358 4.25 1.96 -21.79
CA GLU A 358 4.31 2.63 -23.09
C GLU A 358 3.04 3.45 -23.36
N SER A 359 1.89 2.94 -22.95
CA SER A 359 0.59 3.58 -23.20
C SER A 359 -0.45 3.30 -22.12
N PHE A 360 -1.29 4.31 -21.87
CA PHE A 360 -2.50 4.19 -21.09
C PHE A 360 -3.66 4.94 -21.76
N ASP A 361 -4.68 4.22 -22.20
CA ASP A 361 -5.92 4.78 -22.74
C ASP A 361 -7.05 4.68 -21.71
N LEU A 362 -7.74 5.79 -21.46
CA LEU A 362 -8.83 5.87 -20.49
C LEU A 362 -10.07 6.52 -21.10
N ASN A 363 -11.17 5.78 -21.06
CA ASN A 363 -12.51 6.27 -21.41
C ASN A 363 -13.42 6.13 -20.18
N VAL A 364 -14.01 7.25 -19.75
CA VAL A 364 -14.94 7.30 -18.61
C VAL A 364 -16.29 7.78 -19.11
N ARG A 365 -17.33 6.95 -18.95
CA ARG A 365 -18.72 7.30 -19.22
C ARG A 365 -19.46 7.62 -17.92
N PHE A 366 -19.87 8.87 -17.77
CA PHE A 366 -20.60 9.36 -16.60
C PHE A 366 -22.10 9.07 -16.70
N ASP A 367 -22.78 8.98 -15.55
CA ASP A 367 -24.24 8.90 -15.52
C ASP A 367 -24.85 10.23 -15.98
N ARG A 368 -25.67 10.18 -17.03
CA ARG A 368 -26.38 11.35 -17.58
C ARG A 368 -27.35 11.98 -16.59
N GLY A 369 -27.87 11.19 -15.63
CA GLY A 369 -28.74 11.70 -14.57
C GLY A 369 -27.98 12.45 -13.46
N ARG A 370 -26.65 12.26 -13.37
CA ARG A 370 -25.79 12.85 -12.33
C ARG A 370 -24.43 13.25 -12.92
N PRO A 371 -24.41 14.20 -13.88
CA PRO A 371 -23.17 14.58 -14.54
C PRO A 371 -22.20 15.24 -13.56
N PRO A 372 -20.87 15.04 -13.72
CA PRO A 372 -19.89 15.74 -12.91
C PRO A 372 -19.93 17.25 -13.20
N THR A 373 -19.69 18.07 -12.18
CA THR A 373 -19.60 19.53 -12.33
C THR A 373 -18.29 19.97 -12.97
N LYS A 374 -17.24 19.16 -12.81
CA LYS A 374 -15.93 19.39 -13.41
C LYS A 374 -15.25 18.04 -13.66
N VAL A 375 -14.51 17.93 -14.76
CA VAL A 375 -13.60 16.81 -15.03
C VAL A 375 -12.24 17.38 -15.37
N TRP A 376 -11.17 16.69 -14.97
CA TRP A 376 -9.80 17.11 -15.24
C TRP A 376 -8.89 15.92 -15.50
N ARG A 377 -7.82 16.18 -16.25
CA ARG A 377 -6.75 15.22 -16.53
C ARG A 377 -5.74 15.19 -15.40
N ILE A 378 -5.36 13.99 -14.95
CA ILE A 378 -4.24 13.71 -14.05
C ILE A 378 -3.13 13.15 -14.92
N ASP A 379 -1.98 13.83 -14.97
CA ASP A 379 -0.93 13.55 -15.96
C ASP A 379 0.46 13.68 -15.31
N GLY A 380 1.04 12.54 -14.89
CA GLY A 380 2.36 12.53 -14.28
C GLY A 380 2.39 13.06 -12.84
N GLU A 381 1.27 12.97 -12.11
CA GLU A 381 1.16 13.47 -10.72
C GLU A 381 1.66 12.41 -9.71
N PHE A 382 2.00 12.79 -8.47
CA PHE A 382 2.20 11.78 -7.43
C PHE A 382 0.87 11.24 -6.94
N SER A 383 0.81 9.99 -6.47
CA SER A 383 -0.47 9.37 -6.06
C SER A 383 -1.20 10.12 -4.95
N MET A 384 -0.48 10.80 -4.04
CA MET A 384 -1.11 11.64 -3.01
C MET A 384 -1.61 12.98 -3.56
N ASP A 385 -0.99 13.49 -4.62
CA ASP A 385 -1.39 14.75 -5.26
C ASP A 385 -2.59 14.53 -6.20
N ALA A 386 -2.73 13.33 -6.78
CA ALA A 386 -3.82 12.97 -7.68
C ALA A 386 -5.22 13.19 -7.07
N GLU A 387 -5.34 13.12 -5.74
CA GLU A 387 -6.57 13.36 -4.99
C GLU A 387 -6.78 14.84 -4.59
N ASP A 388 -5.76 15.70 -4.68
CA ASP A 388 -5.82 17.10 -4.25
C ASP A 388 -6.75 17.92 -5.15
N PRO A 389 -7.91 18.41 -4.66
CA PRO A 389 -8.85 19.17 -5.48
C PRO A 389 -8.35 20.58 -5.86
N LEU A 390 -7.28 21.07 -5.23
CA LEU A 390 -6.76 22.43 -5.43
C LEU A 390 -5.69 22.53 -6.52
N ALA A 391 -5.14 21.40 -6.97
CA ALA A 391 -4.13 21.40 -8.01
C ALA A 391 -4.70 21.94 -9.35
N PRO A 392 -4.03 22.89 -10.01
CA PRO A 392 -4.46 23.40 -11.30
C PRO A 392 -4.24 22.32 -12.37
N ARG A 393 -5.33 21.77 -12.91
CA ARG A 393 -5.31 20.70 -13.90
C ARG A 393 -6.06 21.07 -15.17
N LYS A 394 -5.68 20.44 -16.28
CA LYS A 394 -6.32 20.62 -17.58
C LYS A 394 -7.79 20.17 -17.48
N PRO A 395 -8.76 21.08 -17.68
CA PRO A 395 -10.17 20.70 -17.65
C PRO A 395 -10.50 19.84 -18.88
N LEU A 396 -11.42 18.90 -18.67
CA LEU A 396 -11.99 18.06 -19.71
C LEU A 396 -13.51 18.14 -19.61
N TRP A 397 -14.18 17.89 -20.73
CA TRP A 397 -15.63 18.02 -20.85
C TRP A 397 -16.21 16.72 -21.40
N PRO A 398 -17.26 16.16 -20.79
CA PRO A 398 -17.98 15.03 -21.37
C PRO A 398 -18.56 15.41 -22.74
N ASP A 399 -18.51 14.48 -23.69
CA ASP A 399 -19.14 14.63 -25.00
C ASP A 399 -20.66 14.39 -24.95
N ASN A 400 -21.31 14.32 -26.11
CA ASN A 400 -22.76 14.05 -26.21
C ASN A 400 -23.15 12.65 -25.69
N ALA A 401 -22.20 11.71 -25.60
CA ALA A 401 -22.39 10.40 -24.99
C ALA A 401 -22.18 10.41 -23.47
N ALA A 402 -21.86 11.56 -22.87
CA ALA A 402 -21.39 11.73 -21.50
C ALA A 402 -20.05 11.00 -21.24
N GLU A 403 -19.22 10.91 -22.27
CA GLU A 403 -17.92 10.25 -22.21
C GLU A 403 -16.76 11.26 -22.20
N VAL A 404 -15.71 10.94 -21.44
CA VAL A 404 -14.43 11.63 -21.47
C VAL A 404 -13.36 10.62 -21.85
N HIS A 405 -12.65 10.91 -22.94
CA HIS A 405 -11.54 10.10 -23.42
C HIS A 405 -10.21 10.85 -23.27
N THR A 406 -9.19 10.17 -22.77
CA THR A 406 -7.82 10.67 -22.70
C THR A 406 -6.84 9.52 -22.90
N SER A 407 -5.71 9.81 -23.54
CA SER A 407 -4.58 8.89 -23.69
C SER A 407 -3.33 9.47 -23.02
N PHE A 408 -2.43 8.58 -22.63
CA PHE A 408 -1.12 8.87 -22.05
C PHE A 408 -0.10 7.95 -22.70
N HIS A 409 1.13 8.45 -22.87
CA HIS A 409 2.24 7.72 -23.48
C HIS A 409 3.48 7.90 -22.61
N ASP A 410 4.40 6.92 -22.67
CA ASP A 410 5.67 6.96 -21.97
C ASP A 410 5.51 7.23 -20.45
N LEU A 411 4.59 6.50 -19.81
CA LEU A 411 4.26 6.67 -18.41
C LEU A 411 5.48 6.33 -17.53
N GLU A 412 5.84 7.27 -16.68
CA GLU A 412 6.92 7.11 -15.71
C GLU A 412 6.48 6.24 -14.53
N PRO A 413 7.37 5.39 -14.00
CA PRO A 413 7.13 4.67 -12.75
C PRO A 413 6.74 5.60 -11.60
N ALA A 414 5.85 5.12 -10.72
CA ALA A 414 5.38 5.81 -9.52
C ALA A 414 4.71 7.17 -9.76
N ARG A 415 4.31 7.46 -11.00
CA ARG A 415 3.47 8.60 -11.37
C ARG A 415 2.05 8.15 -11.69
N SER A 416 1.08 8.94 -11.29
CA SER A 416 -0.34 8.71 -11.52
C SER A 416 -0.81 9.41 -12.79
N TYR A 417 -1.51 8.65 -13.63
CA TYR A 417 -2.11 9.09 -14.89
C TYR A 417 -3.58 8.69 -14.88
N GLY A 418 -4.48 9.58 -15.31
CA GLY A 418 -5.90 9.27 -15.35
C GLY A 418 -6.80 10.50 -15.35
N LEU A 419 -7.98 10.35 -14.73
CA LEU A 419 -9.00 11.39 -14.67
C LEU A 419 -9.47 11.59 -13.23
N GLY A 420 -9.69 12.85 -12.86
CA GLY A 420 -10.44 13.22 -11.66
C GLY A 420 -11.67 14.04 -12.04
N TRP A 421 -12.68 14.02 -11.18
CA TRP A 421 -13.94 14.73 -11.40
C TRP A 421 -14.58 15.18 -10.10
N GLN A 422 -15.42 16.21 -10.17
CA GLN A 422 -16.20 16.69 -9.04
C GLN A 422 -17.65 16.20 -9.18
N PRO A 423 -18.17 15.43 -8.20
CA PRO A 423 -19.59 15.03 -8.20
C PRO A 423 -20.55 16.23 -8.17
N ALA A 424 -21.78 16.04 -8.63
CA ALA A 424 -22.84 17.07 -8.59
C ALA A 424 -23.26 17.45 -7.16
N ASP A 425 -23.23 16.50 -6.23
CA ASP A 425 -23.59 16.70 -4.83
C ASP A 425 -22.32 16.94 -4.01
N GLY A 426 -22.05 18.20 -3.65
CA GLY A 426 -20.81 18.63 -3.00
C GLY A 426 -20.60 18.15 -1.55
N THR A 427 -20.70 16.86 -1.25
CA THR A 427 -20.22 16.31 0.04
C THR A 427 -18.70 16.33 0.10
N ALA A 428 -18.17 17.49 0.47
CA ALA A 428 -16.98 17.57 1.30
C ALA A 428 -17.30 16.92 2.65
N GLY A 429 -16.57 15.87 3.02
CA GLY A 429 -16.46 15.42 4.41
C GLY A 429 -14.97 15.40 4.76
N GLY A 430 -14.45 16.11 5.75
CA GLY A 430 -15.04 17.12 6.64
C GLY A 430 -13.90 17.91 7.27
N LEU A 431 -14.24 19.04 7.88
CA LEU A 431 -13.39 19.74 8.84
C LEU A 431 -12.85 18.75 9.89
N HIS A 432 -11.53 18.75 10.10
CA HIS A 432 -10.96 18.48 11.41
C HIS A 432 -10.13 19.68 11.84
N THR A 433 -10.74 20.52 12.68
CA THR A 433 -10.04 21.34 13.67
C THR A 433 -9.49 20.42 14.75
N HIS A 434 -8.16 20.46 14.88
CA HIS A 434 -7.27 19.90 15.91
C HIS A 434 -7.20 18.38 16.09
#